data_AF-A0A934FRH6-F1
#
_entry.id   AF-A0A934FRH6-F1
#
_cell.length_a   1.000
_cell.length_b   1.000
_cell.length_c   1.000
_cell.angle_alpha   90.00
_cell.angle_beta   90.00
_cell.angle_gamma   90.00
#
_symmetry.space_group_name_H-M   'P 1'
#
loop_
_entity.id
_entity.type
_entity.pdbx_description
1 polymer ?
#
loop_
_entity_poly.entity_id
_entity_poly.type
_entity_poly.pdbx_seq_one_letter_code
_entity_poly.pdbx_strand_id
1 'polypeptide(L)'
;MNRPLPSARSVLLAGLLAAPAAAQIGTLILPAGIGDDPRSVHVIGNGHVVICNQVDGWQHYVNVSVPSAPSVTTSFNPPYGDQWFEAEYTPMFGGRLFSGHRGGGINLVDVSNPASPSALSSVPTTYHFRGLRYQRDGVQGVLHYNATNQGLGTYTVTGATSILSPTPVWDNYAFNGTNDGNGLELIGNQLYQFGVAPTNTAVRLLKGFSVTTPQAPVQNFSGFYGSQTSSHTQLRKSLLPAPRIVASKWTDGLEVLDVTVPTAPTSFPILGPINGLTLVCWGAKPFPNSPLALAYGSVWVTSNPSLKWYWWMLLIVPASGAPFNAGILISPIDTHDIDVDPNNGRIYVVGRDAFGQGVLWIF
;
A
#
# COMPACT_ATOMS: atom_id res chain seq x y z
N MET A 1 17.85 -1.57 46.56
CA MET A 1 16.41 -1.32 46.37
C MET A 1 16.12 -1.60 44.89
N ASN A 2 16.03 -2.88 44.54
CA ASN A 2 15.83 -3.38 43.17
C ASN A 2 14.35 -3.69 42.99
N ARG A 3 13.66 -2.96 42.13
CA ARG A 3 12.34 -3.37 41.64
C ARG A 3 12.54 -4.33 40.46
N PRO A 4 12.05 -5.58 40.50
CA PRO A 4 11.98 -6.39 39.30
C PRO A 4 10.83 -5.89 38.43
N LEU A 5 11.10 -5.70 37.14
CA LEU A 5 10.06 -5.53 36.11
C LEU A 5 9.23 -6.81 36.02
N PRO A 6 7.90 -6.74 35.85
CA PRO A 6 7.10 -7.95 35.65
C PRO A 6 7.42 -8.57 34.28
N SER A 7 7.80 -9.83 34.32
CA SER A 7 7.97 -10.69 33.14
C SER A 7 6.62 -10.92 32.46
N ALA A 8 6.40 -10.27 31.32
CA ALA A 8 5.32 -10.66 30.40
C ALA A 8 5.73 -11.96 29.70
N ARG A 9 5.45 -13.11 30.34
CA ARG A 9 5.55 -14.42 29.71
C ARG A 9 4.46 -14.52 28.65
N SER A 10 4.90 -14.70 27.41
CA SER A 10 4.11 -15.04 26.24
C SER A 10 3.19 -16.23 26.52
N VAL A 11 1.88 -15.96 26.64
CA VAL A 11 0.82 -16.96 26.53
C VAL A 11 -0.31 -16.34 25.73
N LEU A 12 -0.27 -16.52 24.41
CA LEU A 12 -1.48 -16.52 23.57
C LEU A 12 -1.19 -17.19 22.23
N LEU A 13 -1.08 -18.52 22.21
CA LEU A 13 -1.00 -19.30 20.95
C LEU A 13 -2.15 -20.30 20.78
N ALA A 14 -3.24 -20.19 21.56
CA ALA A 14 -4.35 -21.14 21.48
C ALA A 14 -5.72 -20.49 21.18
N GLY A 15 -5.87 -19.17 21.29
CA GLY A 15 -7.17 -18.50 21.13
C GLY A 15 -7.54 -18.09 19.71
N LEU A 16 -6.59 -18.07 18.77
CA LEU A 16 -6.82 -17.59 17.40
C LEU A 16 -7.01 -18.70 16.37
N LEU A 17 -7.07 -19.96 16.80
CA LEU A 17 -7.32 -21.14 15.95
C LEU A 17 -8.83 -21.35 15.64
N ALA A 18 -9.70 -20.46 16.11
CA ALA A 18 -11.15 -20.55 15.90
C ALA A 18 -11.74 -19.37 15.12
N ALA A 19 -10.92 -18.49 14.53
CA ALA A 19 -11.42 -17.67 13.44
C ALA A 19 -11.73 -18.64 12.29
N PRO A 20 -12.95 -18.66 11.73
CA PRO A 20 -13.17 -19.40 10.49
C PRO A 20 -12.12 -18.88 9.53
N ALA A 21 -11.28 -19.78 9.00
CA ALA A 21 -10.40 -19.42 7.90
C ALA A 21 -11.27 -18.70 6.89
N ALA A 22 -10.90 -17.48 6.49
CA ALA A 22 -11.66 -16.74 5.51
C ALA A 22 -11.87 -17.67 4.32
N ALA A 23 -13.13 -18.08 4.10
CA ALA A 23 -13.43 -19.09 3.11
C ALA A 23 -13.26 -18.42 1.76
N GLN A 24 -12.39 -18.97 0.90
CA GLN A 24 -12.31 -18.48 -0.47
C GLN A 24 -13.68 -18.65 -1.13
N ILE A 25 -14.32 -17.55 -1.51
CA ILE A 25 -15.64 -17.55 -2.13
C ILE A 25 -15.57 -17.43 -3.65
N GLY A 26 -14.43 -17.03 -4.20
CA GLY A 26 -14.22 -16.86 -5.64
C GLY A 26 -12.78 -16.93 -6.10
N THR A 27 -12.59 -17.19 -7.39
CA THR A 27 -11.32 -17.10 -8.09
C THR A 27 -11.53 -16.70 -9.54
N LEU A 28 -10.59 -15.94 -10.10
CA LEU A 28 -10.53 -15.62 -11.52
C LEU A 28 -9.08 -15.73 -11.99
N ILE A 29 -8.84 -16.60 -12.96
CA ILE A 29 -7.60 -16.56 -13.76
C ILE A 29 -7.71 -15.35 -14.67
N LEU A 30 -6.73 -14.45 -14.59
CA LEU A 30 -6.70 -13.26 -15.41
C LEU A 30 -6.38 -13.64 -16.87
N PRO A 31 -6.88 -12.88 -17.86
CA PRO A 31 -6.64 -13.17 -19.27
C PRO A 31 -5.13 -13.27 -19.52
N ALA A 32 -4.69 -14.39 -20.06
CA ALA A 32 -3.29 -14.62 -20.38
C ALA A 32 -2.81 -13.61 -21.43
N GLY A 33 -1.74 -12.89 -21.13
CA GLY A 33 -1.17 -11.84 -21.97
C GLY A 33 0.29 -11.54 -21.63
N ILE A 34 0.99 -10.82 -22.50
CA ILE A 34 2.43 -10.51 -22.37
C ILE A 34 2.65 -9.64 -21.12
N GLY A 35 2.85 -10.26 -19.96
CA GLY A 35 3.06 -9.55 -18.70
C GLY A 35 2.28 -10.03 -17.49
N ASP A 36 1.73 -11.27 -17.51
CA ASP A 36 0.96 -11.96 -16.45
C ASP A 36 1.61 -11.92 -15.05
N ASP A 37 1.56 -10.73 -14.44
CA ASP A 37 2.12 -10.46 -13.12
C ASP A 37 1.26 -9.42 -12.41
N PRO A 38 0.06 -9.82 -11.94
CA PRO A 38 -0.82 -8.88 -11.27
C PRO A 38 -0.13 -8.41 -9.99
N ARG A 39 -0.01 -7.09 -9.88
CA ARG A 39 0.87 -6.45 -8.91
C ARG A 39 0.13 -5.61 -7.89
N SER A 40 -1.02 -5.09 -8.27
CA SER A 40 -1.88 -4.35 -7.36
C SER A 40 -3.35 -4.60 -7.65
N VAL A 41 -4.16 -4.47 -6.62
CA VAL A 41 -5.62 -4.56 -6.72
C VAL A 41 -6.24 -3.38 -5.97
N HIS A 42 -7.26 -2.79 -6.59
CA HIS A 42 -7.96 -1.64 -6.04
C HIS A 42 -9.46 -1.79 -6.23
N VAL A 43 -10.22 -1.59 -5.15
CA VAL A 43 -11.68 -1.51 -5.19
C VAL A 43 -12.10 -0.17 -5.79
N ILE A 44 -12.83 -0.19 -6.91
CA ILE A 44 -13.22 1.01 -7.67
C ILE A 44 -14.73 1.28 -7.66
N GLY A 45 -15.46 0.67 -6.71
CA GLY A 45 -16.91 0.83 -6.56
C GLY A 45 -17.74 0.04 -7.58
N ASN A 46 -19.06 0.17 -7.53
CA ASN A 46 -20.01 -0.50 -8.44
C ASN A 46 -19.80 -2.02 -8.59
N GLY A 47 -19.32 -2.69 -7.53
CA GLY A 47 -19.00 -4.12 -7.58
C GLY A 47 -17.85 -4.45 -8.52
N HIS A 48 -16.88 -3.54 -8.70
CA HIS A 48 -15.70 -3.76 -9.53
C HIS A 48 -14.40 -3.58 -8.74
N VAL A 49 -13.40 -4.34 -9.14
CA VAL A 49 -11.99 -4.10 -8.81
C VAL A 49 -11.21 -3.84 -10.09
N VAL A 50 -10.12 -3.09 -9.97
CA VAL A 50 -9.10 -3.00 -11.01
C VAL A 50 -7.85 -3.72 -10.53
N ILE A 51 -7.25 -4.49 -11.43
CA ILE A 51 -6.02 -5.23 -11.19
C ILE A 51 -5.00 -4.72 -12.18
N CYS A 52 -3.84 -4.32 -11.69
CA CYS A 52 -2.78 -3.78 -12.53
C CYS A 52 -1.61 -4.76 -12.64
N ASN A 53 -1.17 -5.01 -13.86
CA ASN A 53 -0.04 -5.87 -14.16
C ASN A 53 1.26 -5.08 -14.19
N GLN A 54 2.32 -5.69 -13.67
CA GLN A 54 3.62 -5.02 -13.51
C GLN A 54 4.29 -4.71 -14.85
N VAL A 55 4.39 -5.68 -15.76
CA VAL A 55 5.36 -5.65 -16.88
C VAL A 55 4.89 -4.84 -18.08
N ASP A 56 3.58 -4.79 -18.29
CA ASP A 56 2.94 -4.29 -19.52
C ASP A 56 1.96 -3.14 -19.25
N GLY A 57 1.76 -2.82 -17.97
CA GLY A 57 0.91 -1.76 -17.46
C GLY A 57 -0.57 -2.01 -17.66
N TRP A 58 -0.97 -3.19 -18.12
CA TRP A 58 -2.37 -3.50 -18.35
C TRP A 58 -3.17 -3.44 -17.05
N GLN A 59 -4.39 -2.91 -17.17
CA GLN A 59 -5.37 -2.81 -16.11
C GLN A 59 -6.56 -3.68 -16.49
N HIS A 60 -6.81 -4.72 -15.70
CA HIS A 60 -7.98 -5.58 -15.84
C HIS A 60 -9.10 -5.09 -14.93
N TYR A 61 -10.24 -4.76 -15.52
CA TYR A 61 -11.43 -4.31 -14.81
C TYR A 61 -12.33 -5.52 -14.61
N VAL A 62 -12.49 -5.93 -13.35
CA VAL A 62 -13.16 -7.18 -12.99
C VAL A 62 -14.46 -6.88 -12.27
N ASN A 63 -15.56 -7.40 -12.80
CA ASN A 63 -16.84 -7.43 -12.09
C ASN A 63 -16.78 -8.49 -10.99
N VAL A 64 -17.00 -8.07 -9.76
CA VAL A 64 -17.03 -8.86 -8.53
C VAL A 64 -18.36 -8.72 -7.78
N SER A 65 -19.42 -8.26 -8.47
CA SER A 65 -20.77 -8.15 -7.89
C SER A 65 -21.35 -9.51 -7.46
N VAL A 66 -20.97 -10.58 -8.16
CA VAL A 66 -21.18 -11.98 -7.75
C VAL A 66 -19.82 -12.58 -7.40
N PRO A 67 -19.42 -12.58 -6.11
CA PRO A 67 -18.06 -12.97 -5.71
C PRO A 67 -17.66 -14.39 -6.09
N SER A 68 -18.62 -15.31 -6.23
CA SER A 68 -18.36 -16.69 -6.64
C SER A 68 -18.23 -16.90 -8.14
N ALA A 69 -18.52 -15.87 -8.94
CA ALA A 69 -18.40 -15.89 -10.39
C ALA A 69 -17.84 -14.54 -10.89
N PRO A 70 -16.63 -14.15 -10.45
CA PRO A 70 -15.98 -12.93 -10.95
C PRO A 70 -15.68 -13.06 -12.44
N SER A 71 -15.72 -11.94 -13.16
CA SER A 71 -15.46 -11.93 -14.61
C SER A 71 -14.75 -10.65 -15.04
N VAL A 72 -13.79 -10.75 -15.96
CA VAL A 72 -13.20 -9.56 -16.59
C VAL A 72 -14.25 -8.88 -17.46
N THR A 73 -14.57 -7.64 -17.14
CA THR A 73 -15.47 -6.79 -17.92
C THR A 73 -14.74 -6.22 -19.13
N THR A 74 -13.53 -5.72 -18.91
CA THR A 74 -12.66 -5.17 -19.97
C THR A 74 -11.22 -5.11 -19.49
N SER A 75 -10.30 -4.83 -20.41
CA SER A 75 -8.89 -4.56 -20.10
C SER A 75 -8.46 -3.30 -20.83
N PHE A 76 -7.63 -2.51 -20.18
CA PHE A 76 -7.18 -1.22 -20.68
C PHE A 76 -5.69 -1.04 -20.44
N ASN A 77 -4.96 -0.63 -21.47
CA ASN A 77 -3.55 -0.30 -21.34
C ASN A 77 -3.37 1.23 -21.36
N PRO A 78 -3.03 1.86 -20.23
CA PRO A 78 -2.73 3.27 -20.20
C PRO A 78 -1.45 3.59 -21.00
N PRO A 79 -1.19 4.87 -21.36
CA PRO A 79 -0.04 5.26 -22.20
C PRO A 79 1.36 4.88 -21.69
N TYR A 80 1.49 4.44 -20.44
CA TYR A 80 2.74 3.99 -19.86
C TYR A 80 2.57 2.56 -19.33
N GLY A 81 3.51 1.69 -19.65
CA GLY A 81 3.35 0.23 -19.62
C GLY A 81 4.12 -0.51 -18.53
N ASP A 82 4.57 0.13 -17.45
CA ASP A 82 5.23 -0.58 -16.33
C ASP A 82 4.64 -0.07 -15.01
N GLN A 83 3.71 -0.83 -14.42
CA GLN A 83 3.08 -0.46 -13.14
C GLN A 83 3.84 -1.08 -11.97
N TRP A 84 4.85 -0.37 -11.52
CA TRP A 84 5.54 -0.69 -10.28
C TRP A 84 4.93 0.09 -9.11
N PHE A 85 3.81 -0.44 -8.65
CA PHE A 85 3.17 -0.16 -7.36
C PHE A 85 2.38 1.16 -7.21
N GLU A 86 1.12 0.95 -6.81
CA GLU A 86 0.11 1.91 -6.33
C GLU A 86 -0.78 2.59 -7.37
N ALA A 87 -2.08 2.38 -7.18
CA ALA A 87 -3.12 3.26 -7.67
C ALA A 87 -3.85 3.93 -6.49
N GLU A 88 -4.52 5.04 -6.78
CA GLU A 88 -5.39 5.76 -5.85
C GLU A 88 -6.75 5.94 -6.54
N TYR A 89 -7.77 5.25 -6.05
CA TYR A 89 -9.14 5.40 -6.53
C TYR A 89 -9.84 6.53 -5.79
N THR A 90 -10.50 7.41 -6.54
CA THR A 90 -11.11 8.63 -6.02
C THR A 90 -12.59 8.69 -6.40
N PRO A 91 -13.48 7.98 -5.68
CA PRO A 91 -14.92 8.00 -5.98
C PRO A 91 -15.50 9.41 -5.84
N MET A 92 -14.98 10.16 -4.87
CA MET A 92 -15.36 11.54 -4.60
C MET A 92 -14.95 12.53 -5.70
N PHE A 93 -14.15 12.09 -6.68
CA PHE A 93 -13.73 12.88 -7.82
C PHE A 93 -14.29 12.30 -9.13
N GLY A 94 -15.51 11.75 -9.07
CA GLY A 94 -16.21 11.24 -10.25
C GLY A 94 -15.67 9.90 -10.74
N GLY A 95 -15.20 9.05 -9.83
CA GLY A 95 -14.71 7.71 -10.18
C GLY A 95 -13.44 7.74 -11.02
N ARG A 96 -12.40 8.42 -10.52
CA ARG A 96 -11.11 8.55 -11.21
C ARG A 96 -10.06 7.65 -10.55
N LEU A 97 -9.17 7.09 -11.36
CA LEU A 97 -8.06 6.26 -10.91
C LEU A 97 -6.73 6.93 -11.29
N PHE A 98 -5.92 7.25 -10.29
CA PHE A 98 -4.52 7.59 -10.50
C PHE A 98 -3.69 6.32 -10.42
N SER A 99 -2.76 6.09 -11.34
CA SER A 99 -1.83 4.97 -11.29
C SER A 99 -0.40 5.46 -11.50
N GLY A 100 0.52 5.00 -10.65
CA GLY A 100 1.95 5.31 -10.74
C GLY A 100 2.68 4.25 -11.55
N HIS A 101 3.56 4.70 -12.45
CA HIS A 101 4.29 3.84 -13.38
C HIS A 101 5.80 4.01 -13.22
N ARG A 102 6.53 2.90 -13.32
CA ARG A 102 7.99 2.82 -13.24
C ARG A 102 8.61 3.38 -14.50
N GLY A 103 9.26 4.55 -14.41
CA GLY A 103 9.85 5.20 -15.58
C GLY A 103 8.82 5.58 -16.66
N GLY A 104 7.53 5.48 -16.32
CA GLY A 104 6.41 5.71 -17.20
C GLY A 104 5.74 7.04 -16.90
N GLY A 105 5.44 7.33 -15.63
CA GLY A 105 4.64 8.51 -15.31
C GLY A 105 3.56 8.27 -14.28
N ILE A 106 2.68 9.27 -14.12
CA ILE A 106 1.36 9.08 -13.51
C ILE A 106 0.32 9.10 -14.61
N ASN A 107 -0.59 8.12 -14.59
CA ASN A 107 -1.74 8.08 -15.47
C ASN A 107 -3.01 8.43 -14.67
N LEU A 108 -3.85 9.29 -15.24
CA LEU A 108 -5.19 9.56 -14.76
C LEU A 108 -6.20 8.93 -15.72
N VAL A 109 -7.01 8.01 -15.19
CA VAL A 109 -8.00 7.24 -15.95
C VAL A 109 -9.39 7.53 -15.41
N ASP A 110 -10.34 7.78 -16.32
CA ASP A 110 -11.77 7.73 -16.01
C ASP A 110 -12.17 6.28 -15.80
N VAL A 111 -12.64 5.94 -14.61
CA VAL A 111 -13.15 4.61 -14.27
C VAL A 111 -14.59 4.68 -13.74
N SER A 112 -15.30 5.78 -14.03
CA SER A 112 -16.70 5.97 -13.64
C SER A 112 -17.62 4.92 -14.25
N ASN A 113 -17.28 4.45 -15.46
CA ASN A 113 -17.80 3.24 -16.07
C ASN A 113 -16.67 2.20 -16.20
N PRO A 114 -16.58 1.23 -15.27
CA PRO A 114 -15.55 0.18 -15.32
C PRO A 114 -15.57 -0.68 -16.58
N ALA A 115 -16.67 -0.70 -17.35
CA ALA A 115 -16.74 -1.42 -18.62
C ALA A 115 -16.12 -0.66 -19.80
N SER A 116 -15.87 0.64 -19.64
CA SER A 116 -15.30 1.50 -20.68
C SER A 116 -14.40 2.57 -20.04
N PRO A 117 -13.26 2.17 -19.46
CA PRO A 117 -12.29 3.11 -18.92
C PRO A 117 -11.68 3.95 -20.05
N SER A 118 -11.31 5.19 -19.74
CA SER A 118 -10.67 6.09 -20.73
C SER A 118 -9.53 6.89 -20.11
N ALA A 119 -8.40 6.98 -20.83
CA ALA A 119 -7.31 7.89 -20.46
C ALA A 119 -7.79 9.34 -20.49
N LEU A 120 -7.46 10.12 -19.46
CA LEU A 120 -7.76 11.55 -19.39
C LEU A 120 -6.52 12.41 -19.49
N SER A 121 -5.47 12.01 -18.78
CA SER A 121 -4.18 12.70 -18.78
C SER A 121 -3.08 11.75 -18.34
N SER A 122 -1.86 12.08 -18.74
CA SER A 122 -0.66 11.40 -18.28
C SER A 122 0.46 12.41 -18.09
N VAL A 123 1.36 12.16 -17.14
CA VAL A 123 2.60 12.94 -17.00
C VAL A 123 3.77 12.00 -17.08
N PRO A 124 4.65 12.15 -18.08
CA PRO A 124 5.84 11.33 -18.15
C PRO A 124 6.77 11.72 -17.00
N THR A 125 7.40 10.73 -16.38
CA THR A 125 8.57 11.01 -15.54
C THR A 125 9.63 9.94 -15.72
N THR A 126 10.86 10.33 -15.48
CA THR A 126 12.03 9.46 -15.50
C THR A 126 12.18 8.60 -14.24
N TYR A 127 11.26 8.73 -13.28
CA TYR A 127 11.38 8.11 -11.96
C TYR A 127 10.20 7.19 -11.64
N HIS A 128 10.36 6.40 -10.58
CA HIS A 128 9.29 5.57 -10.05
C HIS A 128 8.43 6.43 -9.12
N PHE A 129 7.11 6.20 -9.13
CA PHE A 129 6.21 6.80 -8.15
C PHE A 129 5.82 5.78 -7.11
N ARG A 130 5.86 6.19 -5.85
CA ARG A 130 5.24 5.45 -4.75
C ARG A 130 4.50 6.45 -3.86
N GLY A 131 3.48 5.98 -3.16
CA GLY A 131 2.71 6.83 -2.28
C GLY A 131 1.86 7.83 -3.05
N LEU A 132 0.77 7.37 -3.68
CA LEU A 132 -0.23 8.25 -4.27
C LEU A 132 -1.33 8.53 -3.26
N ARG A 133 -1.54 9.80 -2.86
CA ARG A 133 -2.62 10.16 -1.95
C ARG A 133 -3.39 11.36 -2.47
N TYR A 134 -4.67 11.17 -2.71
CA TYR A 134 -5.55 12.25 -3.13
C TYR A 134 -6.17 12.96 -1.94
N GLN A 135 -6.16 14.29 -1.98
CA GLN A 135 -6.84 15.17 -1.05
C GLN A 135 -7.79 16.08 -1.83
N ARG A 136 -9.04 16.20 -1.37
CA ARG A 136 -9.96 17.20 -1.94
C ARG A 136 -9.58 18.59 -1.42
N ASP A 137 -9.59 19.58 -2.30
CA ASP A 137 -9.41 21.00 -1.98
C ASP A 137 -10.52 21.85 -2.62
N GLY A 138 -11.61 22.06 -1.87
CA GLY A 138 -12.79 22.76 -2.38
C GLY A 138 -13.38 22.09 -3.63
N VAL A 139 -13.33 22.80 -4.77
CA VAL A 139 -13.83 22.34 -6.08
C VAL A 139 -12.76 21.54 -6.86
N GLN A 140 -11.51 21.58 -6.40
CA GLN A 140 -10.38 20.88 -7.00
C GLN A 140 -9.92 19.73 -6.09
N GLY A 141 -8.92 19.00 -6.55
CA GLY A 141 -8.17 18.07 -5.71
C GLY A 141 -6.68 18.25 -5.88
N VAL A 142 -5.93 17.66 -4.96
CA VAL A 142 -4.47 17.58 -5.04
C VAL A 142 -4.09 16.11 -4.89
N LEU A 143 -3.36 15.62 -5.88
CA LEU A 143 -2.66 14.34 -5.77
C LEU A 143 -1.27 14.62 -5.21
N HIS A 144 -1.04 14.17 -3.99
CA HIS A 144 0.29 14.08 -3.41
C HIS A 144 0.96 12.80 -3.92
N TYR A 145 2.22 12.90 -4.32
CA TYR A 145 2.98 11.77 -4.79
C TYR A 145 4.42 11.83 -4.28
N ASN A 146 5.04 10.67 -4.14
CA ASN A 146 6.47 10.60 -3.89
C ASN A 146 7.17 10.05 -5.13
N ALA A 147 8.06 10.84 -5.72
CA ALA A 147 8.86 10.42 -6.85
C ALA A 147 10.26 10.01 -6.38
N THR A 148 10.71 8.84 -6.81
CA THR A 148 12.06 8.34 -6.52
C THR A 148 13.10 9.40 -6.93
N ASN A 149 14.03 9.70 -6.03
CA ASN A 149 15.07 10.73 -6.21
C ASN A 149 14.60 12.19 -6.36
N GLN A 150 13.30 12.48 -6.33
CA GLN A 150 12.73 13.84 -6.44
C GLN A 150 11.89 14.23 -5.22
N GLY A 151 11.54 13.25 -4.38
CA GLY A 151 10.83 13.46 -3.13
C GLY A 151 9.35 13.80 -3.31
N LEU A 152 8.84 14.66 -2.43
CA LEU A 152 7.41 14.99 -2.38
C LEU A 152 7.08 15.99 -3.50
N GLY A 153 6.09 15.63 -4.32
CA GLY A 153 5.47 16.55 -5.26
C GLY A 153 3.96 16.53 -5.16
N THR A 154 3.33 17.53 -5.77
CA THR A 154 1.88 17.64 -5.87
C THR A 154 1.45 17.87 -7.32
N TYR A 155 0.29 17.32 -7.67
CA TYR A 155 -0.45 17.66 -8.88
C TYR A 155 -1.79 18.27 -8.49
N THR A 156 -2.13 19.41 -9.07
CA THR A 156 -3.48 19.94 -8.98
C THR A 156 -4.38 19.20 -9.96
N VAL A 157 -5.57 18.83 -9.51
CA VAL A 157 -6.53 18.01 -10.23
C VAL A 157 -7.84 18.79 -10.36
N THR A 158 -8.17 19.22 -11.57
CA THR A 158 -9.34 20.05 -11.86
C THR A 158 -10.32 19.32 -12.78
N GLY A 159 -11.58 19.16 -12.34
CA GLY A 159 -12.68 18.61 -13.16
C GLY A 159 -12.39 17.33 -13.94
N ALA A 160 -12.97 17.21 -15.14
CA ALA A 160 -12.82 16.04 -16.02
C ALA A 160 -11.48 15.99 -16.78
N THR A 161 -10.77 17.13 -16.87
CA THR A 161 -9.49 17.29 -17.57
C THR A 161 -8.47 17.85 -16.60
N SER A 162 -7.70 16.99 -15.95
CA SER A 162 -6.68 17.43 -15.01
C SER A 162 -5.42 17.82 -15.75
N ILE A 163 -4.95 19.05 -15.57
CA ILE A 163 -3.57 19.39 -15.90
C ILE A 163 -2.72 18.93 -14.74
N LEU A 164 -2.14 17.75 -14.87
CA LEU A 164 -1.13 17.27 -13.95
C LEU A 164 0.16 18.07 -14.22
N SER A 165 0.31 19.23 -13.59
CA SER A 165 1.58 19.97 -13.56
C SER A 165 2.30 19.67 -12.24
N PRO A 166 3.50 19.05 -12.26
CA PRO A 166 4.18 18.70 -11.03
C PRO A 166 4.69 19.97 -10.37
N THR A 167 4.37 20.15 -9.09
CA THR A 167 5.02 21.16 -8.25
C THR A 167 5.92 20.43 -7.28
N PRO A 168 7.26 20.45 -7.46
CA PRO A 168 8.18 19.92 -6.47
C PRO A 168 8.00 20.70 -5.17
N VAL A 169 7.72 19.99 -4.08
CA VAL A 169 7.54 20.58 -2.75
C VAL A 169 8.79 20.36 -1.91
N TRP A 170 9.40 19.18 -2.06
CA TRP A 170 10.55 18.80 -1.26
C TRP A 170 11.45 17.80 -2.00
N ASP A 171 12.66 18.23 -2.36
CA ASP A 171 13.62 17.52 -3.20
C ASP A 171 14.84 16.97 -2.44
N ASN A 172 14.89 17.11 -1.11
CA ASN A 172 16.03 16.70 -0.31
C ASN A 172 16.05 15.19 -0.04
N TYR A 173 16.29 14.41 -1.09
CA TYR A 173 16.39 12.95 -1.10
C TYR A 173 17.77 12.49 -1.59
N ALA A 174 18.27 11.38 -1.03
CA ALA A 174 19.50 10.76 -1.53
C ALA A 174 19.29 10.22 -2.95
N PHE A 175 20.01 10.81 -3.92
CA PHE A 175 20.09 10.35 -5.29
C PHE A 175 21.00 9.11 -5.36
N ASN A 176 20.45 7.92 -5.12
CA ASN A 176 21.24 6.68 -5.12
C ASN A 176 20.72 5.60 -6.07
N GLY A 177 19.77 5.93 -6.96
CA GLY A 177 19.27 5.05 -8.02
C GLY A 177 18.59 3.75 -7.57
N THR A 178 18.51 3.49 -6.26
CA THR A 178 18.09 2.22 -5.67
C THR A 178 17.06 2.38 -4.55
N ASN A 179 16.76 3.62 -4.16
CA ASN A 179 15.74 3.96 -3.16
C ASN A 179 14.35 3.89 -3.76
N ASP A 180 13.94 2.66 -3.98
CA ASP A 180 12.65 2.32 -4.52
C ASP A 180 11.50 2.70 -3.57
N GLY A 181 11.71 2.78 -2.26
CA GLY A 181 10.64 2.82 -1.26
C GLY A 181 10.43 4.18 -0.64
N ASN A 182 9.26 4.74 -0.95
CA ASN A 182 8.88 6.07 -0.53
C ASN A 182 7.37 6.07 -0.26
N GLY A 183 6.96 5.38 0.81
CA GLY A 183 5.56 5.31 1.23
C GLY A 183 5.02 6.70 1.59
N LEU A 184 3.78 6.96 1.21
CA LEU A 184 3.08 8.19 1.53
C LEU A 184 1.72 7.83 2.12
N GLU A 185 1.31 8.52 3.17
CA GLU A 185 -0.02 8.33 3.75
C GLU A 185 -0.60 9.66 4.23
N LEU A 186 -1.91 9.84 4.02
CA LEU A 186 -2.63 11.07 4.34
C LEU A 186 -3.65 10.79 5.44
N ILE A 187 -3.52 11.47 6.56
CA ILE A 187 -4.47 11.42 7.69
C ILE A 187 -4.89 12.84 8.05
N GLY A 188 -6.14 13.18 7.74
CA GLY A 188 -6.64 14.54 7.89
C GLY A 188 -5.80 15.53 7.07
N ASN A 189 -5.31 16.59 7.71
CA ASN A 189 -4.43 17.59 7.10
C ASN A 189 -2.94 17.31 7.35
N GLN A 190 -2.59 16.06 7.68
CA GLN A 190 -1.21 15.64 7.88
C GLN A 190 -0.83 14.56 6.87
N LEU A 191 0.22 14.86 6.11
CA LEU A 191 0.84 13.93 5.18
C LEU A 191 2.10 13.35 5.83
N TYR A 192 2.24 12.04 5.76
CA TYR A 192 3.37 11.28 6.29
C TYR A 192 4.14 10.68 5.14
N GLN A 193 5.43 10.93 5.10
CA GLN A 193 6.32 10.49 4.04
C GLN A 193 7.45 9.69 4.65
N PHE A 194 7.65 8.48 4.14
CA PHE A 194 8.84 7.70 4.42
C PHE A 194 9.89 7.97 3.35
N GLY A 195 11.16 8.15 3.74
CA GLY A 195 12.22 8.50 2.81
C GLY A 195 13.63 8.23 3.31
N VAL A 196 14.64 8.63 2.53
CA VAL A 196 16.07 8.45 2.86
C VAL A 196 16.71 9.80 3.14
N ALA A 197 17.53 9.86 4.19
CA ALA A 197 18.34 11.04 4.43
C ALA A 197 19.33 11.27 3.27
N PRO A 198 19.52 12.51 2.79
CA PRO A 198 20.43 12.86 1.69
C PRO A 198 21.87 12.38 1.89
N THR A 199 22.33 12.36 3.15
CA THR A 199 23.71 12.10 3.54
C THR A 199 23.91 10.72 4.18
N ASN A 200 22.85 9.94 4.35
CA ASN A 200 22.93 8.63 4.99
C ASN A 200 21.90 7.65 4.41
N THR A 201 22.35 6.81 3.50
CA THR A 201 21.52 5.79 2.83
C THR A 201 21.09 4.65 3.76
N ALA A 202 21.72 4.52 4.93
CA ALA A 202 21.39 3.50 5.93
C ALA A 202 20.35 3.98 6.97
N VAL A 203 19.93 5.25 6.90
CA VAL A 203 18.91 5.81 7.80
C VAL A 203 17.75 6.33 6.97
N ARG A 204 16.63 5.63 7.09
CA ARG A 204 15.34 6.11 6.61
C ARG A 204 14.78 7.10 7.62
N LEU A 205 14.02 8.08 7.14
CA LEU A 205 13.36 9.11 7.95
C LEU A 205 11.87 9.06 7.70
N LEU A 206 11.09 9.23 8.75
CA LEU A 206 9.71 9.67 8.62
C LEU A 206 9.68 11.17 8.74
N LYS A 207 9.05 11.76 7.75
CA LYS A 207 8.75 13.18 7.71
C LYS A 207 7.26 13.34 7.71
N GLY A 208 6.82 14.51 8.16
CA GLY A 208 5.47 14.90 7.84
C GLY A 208 5.33 16.36 7.56
N PHE A 209 4.24 16.61 6.88
CA PHE A 209 3.89 17.85 6.26
C PHE A 209 2.47 18.20 6.67
N SER A 210 2.30 19.43 7.15
CA SER A 210 0.97 20.04 7.18
C SER A 210 0.54 20.28 5.74
N VAL A 211 -0.61 19.73 5.37
CA VAL A 211 -1.27 19.93 4.08
C VAL A 211 -2.60 20.67 4.25
N THR A 212 -2.61 21.64 5.17
CA THR A 212 -3.73 22.57 5.33
C THR A 212 -3.94 23.41 4.07
N THR A 213 -2.85 23.70 3.35
CA THR A 213 -2.86 24.17 1.97
C THR A 213 -2.33 23.02 1.09
N PRO A 214 -3.19 22.20 0.48
CA PRO A 214 -2.77 20.93 -0.14
C PRO A 214 -1.69 21.06 -1.22
N GLN A 215 -1.68 22.15 -1.97
CA GLN A 215 -0.71 22.41 -3.04
C GLN A 215 0.67 22.82 -2.50
N ALA A 216 0.74 23.29 -1.25
CA ALA A 216 1.97 23.74 -0.61
C ALA A 216 2.17 23.05 0.76
N PRO A 217 2.45 21.74 0.78
CA PRO A 217 2.79 21.02 2.01
C PRO A 217 3.97 21.68 2.76
N VAL A 218 3.82 21.90 4.06
CA VAL A 218 4.87 22.49 4.91
C VAL A 218 5.39 21.44 5.87
N GLN A 219 6.69 21.09 5.77
CA GLN A 219 7.31 20.13 6.69
C GLN A 219 7.19 20.66 8.13
N ASN A 220 6.51 19.90 9.00
CA ASN A 220 6.26 20.28 10.40
C ASN A 220 6.83 19.27 11.40
N PHE A 221 7.31 18.12 10.91
CA PHE A 221 8.16 17.25 11.69
C PHE A 221 9.14 16.51 10.77
N SER A 222 10.31 16.22 11.34
CA SER A 222 11.28 15.30 10.77
C SER A 222 11.89 14.56 11.94
N GLY A 223 11.70 13.25 11.99
CA GLY A 223 12.18 12.48 13.11
C GLY A 223 11.70 11.05 13.08
N PHE A 224 12.20 10.30 14.06
CA PHE A 224 12.03 8.86 14.17
C PHE A 224 12.87 8.06 13.15
N TYR A 225 13.24 6.85 13.57
CA TYR A 225 13.71 5.66 12.83
C TYR A 225 15.08 5.08 13.20
N GLY A 226 15.03 3.81 13.60
CA GLY A 226 16.19 2.93 13.76
C GLY A 226 16.79 2.52 12.41
N SER A 227 17.97 1.88 12.45
CA SER A 227 18.70 1.45 11.26
C SER A 227 17.84 0.54 10.37
N GLN A 228 17.34 1.09 9.28
CA GLN A 228 16.65 0.36 8.21
C GLN A 228 17.64 0.16 7.09
N THR A 229 17.89 -1.08 6.71
CA THR A 229 18.72 -1.39 5.55
C THR A 229 17.86 -1.56 4.29
N SER A 230 16.54 -1.71 4.45
CA SER A 230 15.68 -2.04 3.32
C SER A 230 15.24 -0.84 2.48
N SER A 231 15.01 -1.11 1.20
CA SER A 231 14.63 -0.10 0.20
C SER A 231 13.14 -0.03 -0.08
N HIS A 232 12.27 -0.82 0.58
CA HIS A 232 10.84 -0.85 0.27
C HIS A 232 9.98 -0.61 1.51
N THR A 233 9.22 0.49 1.49
CA THR A 233 8.28 0.84 2.57
C THR A 233 6.94 1.27 2.01
N GLN A 234 5.85 0.74 2.58
CA GLN A 234 4.50 1.28 2.36
C GLN A 234 3.93 1.80 3.66
N LEU A 235 3.23 2.93 3.57
CA LEU A 235 2.46 3.50 4.66
C LEU A 235 0.98 3.34 4.32
N ARG A 236 0.20 2.84 5.29
CA ARG A 236 -1.22 2.55 5.12
C ARG A 236 -1.97 2.97 6.37
N LYS A 237 -2.86 3.96 6.26
CA LYS A 237 -3.60 4.49 7.41
C LYS A 237 -4.51 3.40 7.99
N SER A 238 -4.60 3.28 9.30
CA SER A 238 -5.65 2.50 9.97
C SER A 238 -6.75 3.46 10.42
N LEU A 239 -7.98 3.12 10.06
CA LEU A 239 -9.16 3.93 10.35
C LEU A 239 -9.79 3.41 11.64
N LEU A 240 -9.52 4.13 12.74
CA LEU A 240 -10.21 4.05 14.05
C LEU A 240 -9.62 3.05 15.08
N PRO A 241 -9.74 3.36 16.39
CA PRO A 241 -10.27 4.61 16.98
C PRO A 241 -9.24 5.75 17.11
N ALA A 242 -7.95 5.49 16.88
CA ALA A 242 -6.89 6.50 16.90
C ALA A 242 -6.22 6.61 15.52
N PRO A 243 -5.74 7.79 15.10
CA PRO A 243 -5.07 7.96 13.83
C PRO A 243 -3.74 7.20 13.87
N ARG A 244 -3.64 6.17 13.02
CA ARG A 244 -2.49 5.25 12.99
C ARG A 244 -2.08 4.93 11.58
N ILE A 245 -0.83 4.53 11.43
CA ILE A 245 -0.27 4.06 10.17
C ILE A 245 0.35 2.70 10.40
N VAL A 246 -0.03 1.72 9.58
CA VAL A 246 0.71 0.47 9.47
C VAL A 246 1.82 0.70 8.45
N ALA A 247 3.07 0.52 8.85
CA ALA A 247 4.22 0.67 7.98
C ALA A 247 4.83 -0.72 7.70
N SER A 248 4.72 -1.18 6.45
CA SER A 248 5.44 -2.36 5.97
C SER A 248 6.84 -1.95 5.55
N LYS A 249 7.86 -2.67 6.01
CA LYS A 249 9.27 -2.27 5.82
C LYS A 249 10.10 -3.40 5.22
N TRP A 250 9.50 -4.15 4.31
CA TRP A 250 10.15 -5.25 3.61
C TRP A 250 10.79 -6.25 4.59
N THR A 251 12.12 -6.42 4.55
CA THR A 251 12.88 -7.32 5.43
C THR A 251 12.98 -6.85 6.87
N ASP A 252 12.70 -5.57 7.13
CA ASP A 252 12.75 -4.99 8.46
C ASP A 252 11.42 -5.15 9.20
N GLY A 253 10.45 -5.83 8.56
CA GLY A 253 9.20 -6.28 9.17
C GLY A 253 8.07 -5.26 9.10
N LEU A 254 7.28 -5.21 10.17
CA LEU A 254 6.05 -4.44 10.27
C LEU A 254 6.02 -3.65 11.57
N GLU A 255 5.52 -2.43 11.51
CA GLU A 255 5.29 -1.60 12.69
C GLU A 255 3.99 -0.82 12.56
N VAL A 256 3.48 -0.36 13.69
CA VAL A 256 2.40 0.63 13.75
C VAL A 256 2.94 1.93 14.29
N LEU A 257 2.59 3.02 13.61
CA LEU A 257 2.82 4.38 14.06
C LEU A 257 1.52 4.90 14.66
N ASP A 258 1.57 5.28 15.92
CA ASP A 258 0.53 6.09 16.52
C ASP A 258 0.84 7.56 16.23
N VAL A 259 -0.07 8.17 15.48
CA VAL A 259 0.08 9.55 15.01
C VAL A 259 -0.97 10.47 15.64
N THR A 260 -1.47 10.11 16.82
CA THR A 260 -2.39 10.94 17.62
C THR A 260 -1.82 12.32 17.90
N VAL A 261 -0.49 12.43 18.04
CA VAL A 261 0.24 13.70 17.99
C VAL A 261 0.90 13.79 16.61
N PRO A 262 0.35 14.56 15.65
CA PRO A 262 0.76 14.46 14.25
C PRO A 262 2.24 14.80 13.99
N THR A 263 2.82 15.65 14.84
CA THR A 263 4.22 16.11 14.76
C THR A 263 5.17 15.31 15.63
N ALA A 264 4.67 14.38 16.44
CA ALA A 264 5.47 13.52 17.32
C ALA A 264 4.93 12.08 17.28
N PRO A 265 4.99 11.41 16.11
CA PRO A 265 4.53 10.03 15.99
C PRO A 265 5.36 9.11 16.90
N THR A 266 4.70 8.08 17.44
CA THR A 266 5.35 7.04 18.24
C THR A 266 5.23 5.70 17.50
N SER A 267 6.29 4.89 17.46
CA SER A 267 6.22 3.57 16.82
C SER A 267 6.13 2.42 17.81
N PHE A 268 5.44 1.39 17.35
CA PHE A 268 5.25 0.12 18.02
C PHE A 268 5.68 -0.97 17.03
N PRO A 269 6.87 -1.58 17.20
CA PRO A 269 7.28 -2.70 16.34
C PRO A 269 6.33 -3.87 16.57
N ILE A 270 5.91 -4.51 15.48
CA ILE A 270 4.96 -5.63 15.51
C ILE A 270 5.67 -6.91 15.11
N LEU A 271 6.30 -6.88 13.94
CA LEU A 271 7.12 -7.97 13.43
C LEU A 271 8.52 -7.41 13.19
N GLY A 272 9.50 -8.00 13.84
CA GLY A 272 10.91 -7.76 13.57
C GLY A 272 11.57 -8.95 12.87
N PRO A 273 12.88 -8.86 12.58
CA PRO A 273 13.66 -9.99 12.09
C PRO A 273 13.55 -11.19 13.03
N ILE A 274 13.37 -12.39 12.46
CA ILE A 274 13.33 -13.65 13.21
C ILE A 274 14.58 -14.45 12.84
N ASN A 275 15.36 -14.90 13.83
CA ASN A 275 16.57 -15.68 13.55
C ASN A 275 16.23 -16.96 12.77
N GLY A 276 16.89 -17.14 11.62
CA GLY A 276 16.69 -18.29 10.74
C GLY A 276 15.52 -18.19 9.78
N LEU A 277 14.70 -17.13 9.87
CA LEU A 277 13.63 -16.84 8.91
C LEU A 277 13.84 -15.46 8.29
N THR A 278 13.71 -15.37 6.98
CA THR A 278 13.59 -14.09 6.31
C THR A 278 12.12 -13.80 6.08
N LEU A 279 11.63 -12.75 6.73
CA LEU A 279 10.29 -12.21 6.51
C LEU A 279 10.40 -11.03 5.56
N VAL A 280 9.51 -10.95 4.58
CA VAL A 280 9.33 -9.75 3.75
C VAL A 280 7.90 -9.30 3.87
N CYS A 281 7.70 -8.07 4.33
CA CYS A 281 6.40 -7.40 4.38
C CYS A 281 6.26 -6.48 3.17
N TRP A 282 5.38 -6.83 2.23
CA TRP A 282 5.15 -6.03 1.03
C TRP A 282 4.24 -4.86 1.32
N GLY A 283 3.15 -5.09 2.03
CA GLY A 283 2.16 -4.07 2.32
C GLY A 283 1.26 -4.43 3.48
N ALA A 284 0.32 -3.53 3.73
CA ALA A 284 -0.81 -3.80 4.58
C ALA A 284 -2.06 -3.10 4.04
N LYS A 285 -3.24 -3.58 4.39
CA LYS A 285 -4.50 -2.87 4.16
C LYS A 285 -5.32 -2.85 5.44
N PRO A 286 -5.71 -1.67 5.94
CA PRO A 286 -6.61 -1.60 7.07
C PRO A 286 -7.97 -2.20 6.72
N PHE A 287 -8.66 -2.77 7.70
CA PHE A 287 -10.08 -3.01 7.55
C PHE A 287 -10.84 -1.70 7.75
N PRO A 288 -11.84 -1.42 6.91
CA PRO A 288 -12.73 -0.28 7.07
C PRO A 288 -13.42 -0.32 8.44
N ASN A 289 -13.42 0.82 9.13
CA ASN A 289 -14.10 1.01 10.43
C ASN A 289 -13.71 -0.02 11.50
N SER A 290 -12.48 -0.52 11.46
CA SER A 290 -12.03 -1.62 12.29
C SER A 290 -10.59 -1.39 12.74
N PRO A 291 -10.22 -1.80 13.97
CA PRO A 291 -8.83 -1.81 14.40
C PRO A 291 -8.02 -2.90 13.69
N LEU A 292 -8.63 -3.70 12.81
CA LEU A 292 -7.92 -4.74 12.08
C LEU A 292 -7.16 -4.16 10.89
N ALA A 293 -6.01 -4.75 10.57
CA ALA A 293 -5.34 -4.60 9.29
C ALA A 293 -4.89 -5.97 8.79
N LEU A 294 -4.78 -6.13 7.49
CA LEU A 294 -4.22 -7.30 6.85
C LEU A 294 -2.84 -6.91 6.33
N ALA A 295 -1.77 -7.48 6.89
CA ALA A 295 -0.42 -7.36 6.31
C ALA A 295 -0.16 -8.55 5.39
N TYR A 296 0.65 -8.38 4.36
CA TYR A 296 0.95 -9.46 3.42
C TYR A 296 2.41 -9.44 2.98
N GLY A 297 2.89 -10.59 2.55
CA GLY A 297 4.29 -10.78 2.27
C GLY A 297 4.71 -12.20 1.95
N SER A 298 6.01 -12.44 2.13
CA SER A 298 6.60 -13.78 2.00
C SER A 298 7.53 -14.10 3.15
N VAL A 299 7.71 -15.39 3.40
CA VAL A 299 8.56 -15.94 4.45
C VAL A 299 9.33 -17.12 3.88
N TRP A 300 10.62 -17.23 4.21
CA TRP A 300 11.43 -18.39 3.87
C TRP A 300 12.47 -18.67 4.95
N VAL A 301 12.96 -19.90 4.98
CA VAL A 301 14.09 -20.26 5.84
C VAL A 301 15.33 -19.58 5.28
N THR A 302 16.04 -18.81 6.09
CA THR A 302 17.21 -18.03 5.62
C THR A 302 18.30 -18.93 5.00
N SER A 303 18.50 -20.12 5.57
CA SER A 303 19.44 -21.12 5.04
C SER A 303 18.92 -21.89 3.82
N ASN A 304 17.64 -21.79 3.49
CA ASN A 304 17.05 -22.41 2.31
C ASN A 304 16.01 -21.51 1.62
N PRO A 305 16.45 -20.51 0.84
CA PRO A 305 15.56 -19.57 0.15
C PRO A 305 14.64 -20.20 -0.91
N SER A 306 14.90 -21.45 -1.32
CA SER A 306 14.04 -22.15 -2.28
C SER A 306 12.69 -22.57 -1.69
N LEU A 307 12.62 -22.71 -0.36
CA LEU A 307 11.38 -22.96 0.37
C LEU A 307 10.76 -21.62 0.78
N LYS A 308 10.08 -21.00 -0.18
CA LYS A 308 9.37 -19.75 0.01
C LYS A 308 7.89 -20.02 0.19
N TRP A 309 7.34 -19.51 1.29
CA TRP A 309 5.92 -19.44 1.51
C TRP A 309 5.46 -18.00 1.45
N TYR A 310 4.19 -17.83 1.15
CA TYR A 310 3.54 -16.54 1.18
C TYR A 310 2.64 -16.48 2.40
N TRP A 311 2.45 -15.28 2.91
CA TRP A 311 1.64 -15.11 4.10
C TRP A 311 0.83 -13.83 4.01
N TRP A 312 -0.27 -13.89 4.72
CA TRP A 312 -1.12 -12.78 5.00
C TRP A 312 -1.49 -12.89 6.48
N MET A 313 -1.28 -11.80 7.20
CA MET A 313 -1.38 -11.74 8.64
C MET A 313 -2.51 -10.79 9.00
N LEU A 314 -3.52 -11.30 9.70
CA LEU A 314 -4.52 -10.47 10.32
C LEU A 314 -3.94 -9.86 11.61
N LEU A 315 -3.95 -8.54 11.64
CA LEU A 315 -3.32 -7.68 12.61
C LEU A 315 -4.41 -6.97 13.42
N ILE A 316 -4.57 -7.24 14.72
CA ILE A 316 -5.34 -6.34 15.60
C ILE A 316 -4.46 -5.16 16.00
N VAL A 317 -4.65 -3.98 15.40
CA VAL A 317 -3.93 -2.75 15.75
C VAL A 317 -4.34 -2.31 17.16
N PRO A 318 -3.53 -2.59 18.20
CA PRO A 318 -3.96 -2.55 19.59
C PRO A 318 -3.95 -1.09 20.09
N ALA A 319 -4.78 -0.72 21.07
CA ALA A 319 -4.68 0.58 21.75
C ALA A 319 -3.22 0.86 22.21
N SER A 320 -2.82 2.13 22.34
CA SER A 320 -1.44 2.47 22.72
C SER A 320 -1.03 1.72 23.98
N GLY A 321 0.06 0.95 23.91
CA GLY A 321 0.56 0.12 25.02
C GLY A 321 -0.14 -1.22 25.25
N ALA A 322 -1.16 -1.60 24.47
CA ALA A 322 -1.79 -2.91 24.55
C ALA A 322 -1.01 -3.98 23.76
N PRO A 323 -1.03 -5.25 24.21
CA PRO A 323 -0.35 -6.33 23.51
C PRO A 323 -0.93 -6.53 22.11
N PHE A 324 -0.03 -6.82 21.17
CA PHE A 324 -0.35 -7.08 19.79
C PHE A 324 -0.84 -8.54 19.63
N ASN A 325 -2.02 -8.74 19.04
CA ASN A 325 -2.52 -10.07 18.68
C ASN A 325 -2.54 -10.22 17.16
N ALA A 326 -1.77 -11.18 16.66
CA ALA A 326 -1.66 -11.50 15.23
C ALA A 326 -2.04 -12.94 14.96
N GLY A 327 -2.75 -13.16 13.86
CA GLY A 327 -2.88 -14.46 13.22
C GLY A 327 -2.07 -14.47 11.95
N ILE A 328 -1.09 -15.36 11.84
CA ILE A 328 -0.37 -15.58 10.58
C ILE A 328 -1.04 -16.74 9.87
N LEU A 329 -1.59 -16.46 8.68
CA LEU A 329 -2.03 -17.49 7.76
C LEU A 329 -0.95 -17.65 6.69
N ILE A 330 -0.36 -18.84 6.62
CA ILE A 330 0.58 -19.21 5.57
C ILE A 330 -0.22 -19.78 4.40
N SER A 331 0.05 -19.28 3.21
CA SER A 331 -0.62 -19.65 1.97
C SER A 331 0.42 -20.05 0.90
N PRO A 332 0.12 -21.04 0.05
CA PRO A 332 0.94 -21.31 -1.13
C PRO A 332 0.75 -20.28 -2.27
N ILE A 333 -0.09 -19.26 -2.06
CA ILE A 333 -0.44 -18.24 -3.08
C ILE A 333 0.60 -17.12 -3.10
N ASP A 334 1.26 -16.88 -4.24
CA ASP A 334 2.20 -15.77 -4.42
C ASP A 334 1.49 -14.41 -4.39
N THR A 335 1.30 -13.86 -3.19
CA THR A 335 0.38 -12.75 -2.93
C THR A 335 1.03 -11.38 -3.18
N HIS A 336 0.84 -10.78 -4.34
CA HIS A 336 1.50 -9.51 -4.66
C HIS A 336 0.84 -8.27 -4.05
N ASP A 337 -0.48 -8.27 -3.91
CA ASP A 337 -1.23 -7.19 -3.25
C ASP A 337 -2.58 -7.68 -2.76
N ILE A 338 -3.19 -6.87 -1.90
CA ILE A 338 -4.52 -7.08 -1.37
C ILE A 338 -5.30 -5.77 -1.38
N ASP A 339 -6.62 -5.85 -1.41
CA ASP A 339 -7.49 -4.73 -1.09
C ASP A 339 -8.74 -5.19 -0.35
N VAL A 340 -9.35 -4.29 0.41
CA VAL A 340 -10.53 -4.59 1.22
C VAL A 340 -11.66 -3.66 0.82
N ASP A 341 -12.82 -4.22 0.47
CA ASP A 341 -13.99 -3.42 0.12
C ASP A 341 -14.48 -2.62 1.34
N PRO A 342 -14.53 -1.28 1.26
CA PRO A 342 -15.02 -0.43 2.34
C PRO A 342 -16.45 -0.71 2.78
N ASN A 343 -17.28 -1.29 1.91
CA ASN A 343 -18.72 -1.42 2.14
C ASN A 343 -19.14 -2.76 2.73
N ASN A 344 -18.39 -3.83 2.44
CA ASN A 344 -18.77 -5.19 2.83
C ASN A 344 -17.62 -5.99 3.47
N GLY A 345 -16.41 -5.45 3.51
CA GLY A 345 -15.25 -6.10 4.13
C GLY A 345 -14.67 -7.29 3.36
N ARG A 346 -15.13 -7.54 2.12
CA ARG A 346 -14.53 -8.57 1.25
C ARG A 346 -13.08 -8.27 0.99
N ILE A 347 -12.29 -9.33 0.90
CA ILE A 347 -10.86 -9.25 0.67
C ILE A 347 -10.57 -9.73 -0.75
N TYR A 348 -9.90 -8.89 -1.51
CA TYR A 348 -9.38 -9.20 -2.83
C TYR A 348 -7.89 -9.41 -2.71
N VAL A 349 -7.40 -10.53 -3.24
CA VAL A 349 -5.99 -10.88 -3.22
C VAL A 349 -5.57 -11.11 -4.66
N VAL A 350 -4.46 -10.52 -5.08
CA VAL A 350 -3.89 -10.75 -6.42
C VAL A 350 -2.47 -11.26 -6.33
N GLY A 351 -2.08 -12.01 -7.35
CA GLY A 351 -0.83 -12.74 -7.29
C GLY A 351 -0.68 -13.79 -8.36
N ARG A 352 0.27 -14.72 -8.15
CA ARG A 352 0.49 -15.86 -9.04
C ARG A 352 0.14 -17.18 -8.38
N ASP A 353 -0.43 -18.08 -9.15
CA ASP A 353 -0.67 -19.46 -8.72
C ASP A 353 0.58 -20.34 -8.89
N ALA A 354 0.45 -21.63 -8.57
CA ALA A 354 1.55 -22.60 -8.69
C ALA A 354 2.03 -22.84 -10.14
N PHE A 355 1.25 -22.41 -11.14
CA PHE A 355 1.60 -22.49 -12.56
C PHE A 355 2.13 -21.15 -13.09
N GLY A 356 2.24 -20.14 -12.24
CA GLY A 356 2.70 -18.81 -12.59
C GLY A 356 1.65 -17.94 -13.28
N GLN A 357 0.38 -18.36 -13.29
CA GLN A 357 -0.72 -17.58 -13.88
C GLN A 357 -1.12 -16.45 -12.95
N GLY A 358 -1.46 -15.28 -13.50
CA GLY A 358 -2.04 -14.18 -12.76
C GLY A 358 -3.46 -14.52 -12.30
N VAL A 359 -3.74 -14.38 -11.00
CA VAL A 359 -5.04 -14.76 -10.41
C VAL A 359 -5.54 -13.68 -9.45
N LEU A 360 -6.86 -13.52 -9.42
CA LEU A 360 -7.61 -12.84 -8.36
C LEU A 360 -8.30 -13.88 -7.49
N TRP A 361 -8.04 -13.85 -6.19
CA TRP A 361 -8.80 -14.60 -5.18
C TRP A 361 -9.72 -13.66 -4.40
N ILE A 362 -10.91 -14.15 -4.05
CA ILE A 362 -11.91 -13.39 -3.30
C ILE A 362 -12.28 -14.17 -2.03
N PHE A 363 -12.23 -13.48 -0.89
CA PHE A 363 -12.55 -14.02 0.43
C PHE A 363 -13.66 -13.20 1.12
#